data_AF-A0A3B8XIR7-F1
#
_entry.id   AF-A0A3B8XIR7-F1
#
_cell.length_a   1.000
_cell.length_b   1.000
_cell.length_c   1.000
_cell.angle_alpha   90.00
_cell.angle_beta   90.00
_cell.angle_gamma   90.00
#
_symmetry.space_group_name_H-M   'P 1'
#
loop_
_entity.id
_entity.type
_entity.pdbx_description
1 polymer ?
#
loop_
_entity_poly.entity_id
_entity_poly.type
_entity_poly.pdbx_seq_one_letter_code
_entity_poly.pdbx_strand_id
1 'polypeptide(L)' 'DIKGQGIYAYVTLIAGEEPSEELRKELVQWVRKEIGPIASPDLIQFAPGLPKTRSGKIMRRIL' A
#
# COMPACT_ATOMS: atom_id res chain seq x y z
N ASP A 1 15.85 -16.56 -7.44
CA ASP A 1 15.40 -15.61 -8.46
C ASP A 1 15.28 -14.25 -7.80
N ILE A 2 16.08 -13.26 -8.22
CA ILE A 2 16.09 -11.93 -7.60
C ILE A 2 15.16 -11.05 -8.42
N LYS A 3 13.99 -10.70 -7.85
CA LYS A 3 13.18 -9.63 -8.43
C LYS A 3 13.99 -8.34 -8.36
N GLY A 4 14.15 -7.65 -9.50
CA GLY A 4 14.89 -6.38 -9.55
C GLY A 4 14.18 -5.25 -8.78
N GLN A 5 12.86 -5.21 -8.83
CA GLN A 5 12.02 -4.26 -8.09
C GLN A 5 10.79 -4.99 -7.53
N GLY A 6 10.24 -4.47 -6.43
CA GLY A 6 9.02 -4.96 -5.80
C GLY A 6 8.02 -3.83 -5.55
N ILE A 7 6.74 -4.20 -5.38
CA ILE A 7 5.66 -3.26 -5.15
C ILE A 7 5.53 -3.02 -3.64
N TYR A 8 5.90 -1.80 -3.21
CA TYR A 8 5.72 -1.34 -1.84
C TYR A 8 4.51 -0.40 -1.77
N ALA A 9 3.51 -0.74 -0.95
CA ALA A 9 2.27 0.02 -0.82
C ALA A 9 2.14 0.69 0.55
N TYR A 10 2.12 2.02 0.58
CA TYR A 10 1.73 2.78 1.77
C TYR A 10 0.22 2.95 1.79
N VAL A 11 -0.42 2.53 2.88
CA VAL A 11 -1.88 2.50 3.02
C VAL A 11 -2.29 3.31 4.26
N THR A 12 -3.16 4.28 4.06
CA THR A 12 -3.84 4.99 5.15
C THR A 12 -5.28 4.52 5.20
N LEU A 13 -5.68 3.95 6.33
CA LEU A 13 -7.05 3.50 6.56
C LEU A 13 -7.98 4.69 6.78
N ILE A 14 -9.26 4.49 6.50
CA ILE A 14 -10.29 5.45 6.88
C ILE A 14 -10.44 5.49 8.40
N ALA A 15 -11.01 6.57 8.92
CA ALA A 15 -11.18 6.73 10.36
C ALA A 15 -12.05 5.61 10.95
N GLY A 16 -11.61 5.03 12.07
CA GLY A 16 -12.31 3.94 12.77
C GLY A 16 -11.85 2.54 12.39
N GLU A 17 -11.01 2.41 11.36
CA GLU A 17 -10.42 1.12 10.96
C GLU A 17 -9.03 0.93 11.57
N GLU A 18 -8.73 -0.29 11.98
CA GLU A 18 -7.44 -0.66 12.58
C GLU A 18 -6.65 -1.61 11.69
N PRO A 19 -5.32 -1.44 11.60
CA PRO A 19 -4.48 -2.34 10.84
C PRO A 19 -4.44 -3.72 11.50
N SER A 20 -4.68 -4.76 10.71
CA SER A 20 -4.53 -6.16 11.13
C SER A 20 -3.84 -6.97 10.05
N GLU A 21 -3.32 -8.14 10.43
CA GLU A 21 -2.71 -9.06 9.47
C GLU A 21 -3.75 -9.72 8.56
N GLU A 22 -4.97 -9.87 9.05
CA GLU A 22 -6.14 -10.29 8.26
C GLU A 22 -6.44 -9.26 7.17
N LEU A 23 -6.52 -7.98 7.53
CA LEU A 23 -6.77 -6.88 6.57
C LEU A 23 -5.63 -6.75 5.56
N ARG A 24 -4.37 -6.91 6.01
CA ARG A 24 -3.22 -6.94 5.10
C ARG A 24 -3.38 -8.02 4.03
N LYS A 25 -3.71 -9.25 4.43
CA LYS A 25 -3.92 -10.36 3.49
C LYS A 25 -5.08 -10.07 2.55
N GLU A 26 -6.18 -9.53 3.08
CA GLU A 26 -7.34 -9.13 2.28
C GLU A 26 -6.96 -8.12 1.20
N LEU A 27 -6.21 -7.06 1.55
CA LEU A 27 -5.75 -6.04 0.59
C LEU A 27 -4.86 -6.64 -0.51
N VAL A 28 -3.95 -7.55 -0.17
CA VAL A 28 -3.11 -8.24 -1.17
C VAL A 28 -3.97 -9.08 -2.12
N GLN A 29 -4.93 -9.84 -1.58
CA GLN A 29 -5.85 -10.65 -2.40
C GLN A 29 -6.77 -9.78 -3.26
N TRP A 30 -7.20 -8.63 -2.73
CA TRP A 30 -8.01 -7.67 -3.46
C TRP A 30 -7.25 -7.12 -4.68
N VAL A 31 -6.02 -6.62 -4.51
CA VAL A 31 -5.20 -6.16 -5.65
C VAL A 31 -4.94 -7.28 -6.65
N ARG A 32 -4.66 -8.50 -6.16
CA ARG A 32 -4.47 -9.68 -7.01
C ARG A 32 -5.72 -10.00 -7.84
N LYS A 33 -6.91 -9.84 -7.28
CA LYS A 33 -8.19 -10.07 -7.95
C LYS A 33 -8.47 -8.98 -8.99
N GLU A 34 -8.28 -7.71 -8.64
CA GLU A 34 -8.65 -6.58 -9.48
C GLU A 34 -7.69 -6.35 -10.65
N ILE A 35 -6.39 -6.59 -10.46
CA ILE A 35 -5.36 -6.30 -11.46
C ILE A 35 -4.64 -7.57 -11.92
N GLY A 36 -4.37 -8.48 -11.00
CA GLY A 36 -3.68 -9.75 -11.28
C GLY A 36 -2.45 -9.99 -10.41
N PRO A 37 -1.85 -11.19 -10.49
CA PRO A 37 -0.70 -11.59 -9.66
C PRO A 37 0.54 -10.70 -9.79
N ILE A 38 0.74 -10.07 -10.95
CA ILE A 38 1.91 -9.20 -11.21
C ILE A 38 1.85 -7.90 -10.42
N ALA A 39 0.66 -7.44 -10.03
CA ALA A 39 0.44 -6.20 -9.30
C ALA A 39 0.28 -6.42 -7.79
N SER A 40 0.33 -7.67 -7.30
CA SER A 40 0.23 -7.96 -5.88
C SER A 40 1.35 -7.25 -5.10
N PRO A 41 1.02 -6.45 -4.06
CA PRO A 41 2.03 -5.80 -3.25
C PRO A 41 2.96 -6.82 -2.59
N ASP A 42 4.27 -6.63 -2.69
CA ASP A 42 5.25 -7.42 -1.94
C ASP A 42 5.27 -6.98 -0.47
N LEU A 43 4.99 -5.69 -0.20
CA LEU A 43 4.91 -5.15 1.15
C LEU A 43 3.81 -4.09 1.27
N ILE A 44 3.07 -4.13 2.38
CA ILE A 44 2.09 -3.10 2.76
C ILE A 44 2.59 -2.43 4.04
N GLN A 45 2.63 -1.11 4.07
CA GLN A 45 2.87 -0.35 5.29
C GLN A 45 1.64 0.48 5.62
N PHE A 46 1.01 0.17 6.75
CA PHE A 46 -0.02 1.05 7.30
C PHE A 46 0.64 2.32 7.84
N ALA A 47 0.16 3.48 7.39
CA ALA A 47 0.67 4.78 7.79
C ALA A 47 -0.51 5.68 8.19
N PRO A 48 -0.37 6.46 9.28
CA PRO A 48 -1.43 7.38 9.73
C PRO A 48 -1.70 8.50 8.73
N GLY A 49 -0.77 8.75 7.80
CA GLY A 49 -0.93 9.69 6.70
C GLY A 49 0.25 9.62 5.74
N LEU A 50 0.06 10.22 4.56
CA LEU A 50 1.08 10.30 3.52
C LEU A 50 1.64 11.72 3.45
N PRO A 51 2.95 11.89 3.18
CA PRO A 51 3.55 13.20 3.03
C PRO A 51 2.94 13.92 1.84
N LYS A 52 2.50 15.16 2.07
CA LYS A 52 1.82 16.00 1.09
C LYS A 52 2.52 17.34 0.94
N THR A 53 2.50 17.87 -0.28
CA THR A 53 2.90 19.26 -0.55
C THR A 53 1.89 20.23 0.08
N ARG A 54 2.22 21.54 0.10
CA ARG A 54 1.26 22.60 0.51
C ARG A 54 -0.05 22.60 -0.27
N SER A 55 -0.06 22.05 -1.49
CA SER A 55 -1.26 21.91 -2.31
C SER A 55 -1.97 20.55 -2.15
N GLY A 56 -1.54 19.71 -1.19
CA GLY A 56 -2.13 18.41 -0.90
C GLY A 56 -1.68 17.24 -1.80
N LYS A 57 -0.74 17.45 -2.73
CA LYS A 57 -0.25 16.38 -3.62
C LYS A 57 0.69 15.43 -2.86
N ILE A 58 0.56 14.12 -3.05
CA ILE A 58 1.42 13.12 -2.40
C ILE A 58 2.86 13.23 -2.94
N MET A 59 3.82 13.33 -2.02
CA MET A 59 5.26 13.45 -2.34
C MET A 59 5.91 12.06 -2.45
N ARG A 60 5.72 11.38 -3.58
CA ARG A 60 6.20 10.00 -3.78
C ARG A 60 7.71 9.80 -3.71
N ARG A 61 8.53 10.85 -3.92
CA ARG A 61 10.01 10.73 -3.94
C ARG A 61 10.63 10.49 -2.56
N ILE A 62 9.90 10.76 -1.49
CA ILE A 62 10.35 10.55 -0.11
C ILE A 62 9.69 9.32 0.54
N LEU A 63 8.90 8.58 -0.25
CA LEU A 63 8.28 7.31 0.11
C LEU A 63 9.12 6.16 -0.45
#